data_AF-A0A7S2EL63-F1
#
_entry.id   AF-A0A7S2EL63-F1
#
_cell.length_a   1.000
_cell.length_b   1.000
_cell.length_c   1.000
_cell.angle_alpha   90.00
_cell.angle_beta   90.00
_cell.angle_gamma   90.00
#
_symmetry.space_group_name_H-M   'P 1'
#
loop_
_entity.id
_entity.type
_entity.pdbx_description
1 polymer ?
#
loop_
_entity_poly.entity_id
_entity_poly.type
_entity_poly.pdbx_seq_one_letter_code
_entity_poly.pdbx_strand_id
1 'polypeptide(L)'
;APARPGGAPAMIAADGGRRTDSAMAEAAAKILNEEEEKDEGGGMPAGRSNSGAFASVALSANKAGRPGVANLLLMLETSFVDKVPALLSIGSHADAAAVAASAMDPDLIFLSLVEFLKSCEAKSGAKEGQKEFLSTVVTKFPPEAANMLRRYYNSDPEIKYAMNLLLRSQKY
;
A
#
# COMPACT_ATOMS: atom_id res chain seq x y z
N ALA A 1 0.43 -20.23 66.76
CA ALA A 1 1.19 -19.98 65.52
C ALA A 1 1.24 -21.28 64.73
N PRO A 2 1.17 -21.28 63.38
CA PRO A 2 0.84 -20.18 62.45
C PRO A 2 -0.68 -19.78 62.56
N ALA A 3 -1.48 -19.30 61.60
CA ALA A 3 -1.34 -19.11 60.14
C ALA A 3 -2.27 -18.04 59.51
N ARG A 4 -1.94 -17.72 58.25
CA ARG A 4 -2.69 -17.13 57.11
C ARG A 4 -2.00 -17.70 55.83
N PRO A 5 -2.49 -17.55 54.56
CA PRO A 5 -3.62 -16.77 54.01
C PRO A 5 -4.82 -17.70 53.65
N GLY A 6 -5.92 -17.28 53.01
CA GLY A 6 -6.20 -16.07 52.23
C GLY A 6 -6.24 -16.39 50.73
N GLY A 7 -7.27 -17.15 50.30
CA GLY A 7 -7.42 -17.57 48.90
C GLY A 7 -8.00 -16.46 48.02
N ALA A 8 -7.16 -15.83 47.21
CA ALA A 8 -7.61 -15.00 46.10
C ALA A 8 -8.10 -15.90 44.94
N PRO A 9 -9.17 -15.53 44.22
CA PRO A 9 -9.53 -16.23 42.99
C PRO A 9 -8.41 -16.03 41.97
N ALA A 10 -7.97 -17.13 41.34
CA ALA A 10 -7.01 -17.05 40.25
C ALA A 10 -7.67 -16.39 39.03
N MET A 11 -7.52 -15.07 38.91
CA MET A 11 -7.70 -14.40 37.62
C MET A 11 -6.61 -14.91 36.69
N ILE A 12 -6.93 -15.98 35.96
CA ILE A 12 -6.23 -16.35 34.74
C ILE A 12 -6.46 -15.18 33.80
N ALA A 13 -5.52 -14.22 33.82
CA ALA A 13 -5.37 -13.26 32.76
C ALA A 13 -5.11 -14.09 31.51
N ALA A 14 -6.13 -14.17 30.65
CA ALA A 14 -5.93 -14.66 29.30
C ALA A 14 -4.98 -13.67 28.64
N ASP A 15 -3.69 -14.03 28.59
CA ASP A 15 -2.68 -13.30 27.84
C ASP A 15 -2.94 -13.52 26.34
N GLY A 16 -4.03 -12.91 25.89
CA GLY A 16 -4.33 -12.64 24.49
C GLY A 16 -3.36 -11.57 24.01
N GLY A 17 -2.06 -11.91 24.07
CA GLY A 17 -0.93 -11.07 23.73
C GLY A 17 -1.10 -10.58 22.30
N ARG A 18 -1.70 -9.39 22.20
CA ARG A 18 -2.08 -8.75 20.95
C ARG A 18 -0.79 -8.22 20.32
N ARG A 19 0.00 -9.14 19.76
CA ARG A 19 1.26 -8.86 19.06
C ARG A 19 1.00 -7.66 18.17
N THR A 20 1.76 -6.59 18.39
CA THR A 20 1.57 -5.35 17.64
C THR A 20 1.88 -5.63 16.18
N ASP A 21 1.23 -4.90 15.27
CA ASP A 21 1.46 -5.10 13.83
C ASP A 21 2.95 -4.88 13.47
N SER A 22 3.65 -4.03 14.22
CA SER A 22 5.12 -3.91 14.17
C SER A 22 5.84 -5.22 14.51
N ALA A 23 5.54 -5.86 15.65
CA ALA A 23 6.21 -7.10 16.04
C ALA A 23 5.89 -8.28 15.10
N MET A 24 4.75 -8.25 14.41
CA MET A 24 4.44 -9.24 13.36
C MET A 24 5.12 -8.94 12.02
N ALA A 25 5.22 -7.66 11.63
CA ALA A 25 5.97 -7.26 10.44
C ALA A 25 7.47 -7.53 10.62
N GLU A 26 8.04 -7.23 11.79
CA GLU A 26 9.43 -7.53 12.16
C GLU A 26 9.70 -9.04 12.15
N ALA A 27 8.83 -9.86 12.75
CA ALA A 27 8.98 -11.31 12.73
C ALA A 27 8.90 -11.89 11.30
N ALA A 28 8.00 -11.38 10.47
CA ALA A 28 7.91 -11.80 9.06
C ALA A 28 9.13 -11.36 8.24
N ALA A 29 9.58 -10.12 8.39
CA ALA A 29 10.79 -9.60 7.75
C ALA A 29 12.03 -10.40 8.14
N LYS A 30 12.15 -10.76 9.42
CA LYS A 30 13.23 -11.60 9.91
C LYS A 30 13.23 -12.99 9.27
N ILE A 31 12.06 -13.63 9.13
CA ILE A 31 11.95 -14.95 8.46
C ILE A 31 12.38 -14.85 6.98
N LEU A 32 11.91 -13.84 6.23
CA LEU A 32 12.26 -13.66 4.81
C LEU A 32 13.78 -13.49 4.60
N ASN A 33 14.46 -12.73 5.47
CA ASN A 33 15.91 -12.57 5.40
C ASN A 33 16.66 -13.84 5.89
N GLU A 34 16.13 -14.54 6.90
CA GLU A 34 16.70 -15.79 7.43
C GLU A 34 16.52 -17.00 6.49
N GLU A 35 15.66 -16.92 5.47
CA GLU A 35 15.52 -17.93 4.42
C GLU A 35 16.60 -17.77 3.32
N GLU A 36 17.16 -16.58 3.14
CA GLU A 36 18.32 -16.35 2.25
C GLU A 36 19.61 -16.97 2.83
N GLU A 37 19.88 -16.76 4.13
CA GLU A 37 21.10 -17.26 4.81
C GLU A 37 21.19 -18.80 4.90
N LYS A 38 20.10 -19.54 4.64
CA LYS A 38 20.05 -21.00 4.75
C LYS A 38 20.28 -21.74 3.43
N ASP A 39 20.42 -21.02 2.31
CA ASP A 39 20.72 -21.59 0.98
C ASP A 39 22.23 -21.55 0.62
N GLU A 40 23.12 -21.51 1.63
CA GLU A 40 24.58 -21.68 1.45
C GLU A 40 24.98 -23.14 1.09
N GLY A 41 24.19 -23.77 0.20
CA GLY A 41 24.43 -25.10 -0.38
C GLY A 41 25.41 -25.11 -1.56
N GLY A 42 25.83 -23.95 -2.06
CA GLY A 42 27.04 -23.78 -2.88
C GLY A 42 26.89 -22.98 -4.18
N GLY A 43 27.67 -21.90 -4.27
CA GLY A 43 28.11 -21.33 -5.55
C GLY A 43 27.54 -19.95 -5.92
N MET A 44 28.41 -18.93 -5.82
CA MET A 44 28.26 -17.58 -6.37
C MET A 44 27.22 -16.67 -5.67
N PRO A 45 27.63 -15.56 -5.02
CA PRO A 45 26.71 -14.59 -4.41
C PRO A 45 26.09 -13.67 -5.48
N ALA A 46 25.27 -14.25 -6.35
CA ALA A 46 24.31 -13.49 -7.15
C ALA A 46 23.18 -13.07 -6.21
N GLY A 47 23.31 -11.89 -5.60
CA GLY A 47 22.34 -11.34 -4.65
C GLY A 47 20.95 -11.24 -5.29
N ARG A 48 20.11 -12.26 -5.04
CA ARG A 48 18.67 -12.16 -5.22
C ARG A 48 18.18 -11.17 -4.19
N SER A 49 17.81 -9.98 -4.63
CA SER A 49 16.98 -9.11 -3.78
C SER A 49 15.70 -9.87 -3.40
N ASN A 50 15.23 -9.70 -2.17
CA ASN A 50 13.91 -10.14 -1.70
C ASN A 50 12.72 -9.39 -2.38
N SER A 51 12.87 -9.00 -3.64
CA SER A 51 11.90 -8.26 -4.46
C SER A 51 10.60 -9.03 -4.61
N GLY A 52 9.49 -8.45 -4.15
CA GLY A 52 8.17 -9.05 -4.20
C GLY A 52 7.88 -10.07 -3.09
N ALA A 53 8.86 -10.44 -2.27
CA ALA A 53 8.65 -11.31 -1.11
C ALA A 53 7.86 -10.58 -0.03
N PHE A 54 8.27 -9.35 0.30
CA PHE A 54 7.56 -8.49 1.24
C PHE A 54 6.16 -8.12 0.73
N ALA A 55 6.01 -7.81 -0.56
CA ALA A 55 4.72 -7.60 -1.21
C ALA A 55 3.79 -8.82 -1.09
N SER A 56 4.29 -10.04 -1.33
CA SER A 56 3.52 -11.28 -1.27
C SER A 56 3.02 -11.58 0.15
N VAL A 57 3.86 -11.37 1.17
CA VAL A 57 3.46 -11.51 2.57
C VAL A 57 2.51 -10.39 2.99
N ALA A 58 2.69 -9.15 2.50
CA ALA A 58 1.78 -8.04 2.76
C ALA A 58 0.36 -8.29 2.22
N LEU A 59 0.23 -8.82 0.99
CA LEU A 59 -1.07 -9.21 0.44
C LEU A 59 -1.75 -10.30 1.27
N SER A 60 -0.96 -11.24 1.80
CA SER A 60 -1.45 -12.30 2.68
C SER A 60 -1.89 -11.75 4.05
N ALA A 61 -1.13 -10.80 4.62
CA ALA A 61 -1.48 -10.11 5.85
C ALA A 61 -2.76 -9.26 5.70
N ASN A 62 -2.93 -8.55 4.58
CA ASN A 62 -4.14 -7.78 4.31
C ASN A 62 -5.37 -8.69 4.17
N LYS A 63 -5.26 -9.81 3.46
CA LYS A 63 -6.32 -10.84 3.37
C LYS A 63 -6.65 -11.46 4.72
N ALA A 64 -5.68 -11.55 5.64
CA ALA A 64 -5.88 -11.98 7.02
C ALA A 64 -6.43 -10.88 7.96
N GLY A 65 -6.87 -9.73 7.42
CA GLY A 65 -7.45 -8.63 8.19
C GLY A 65 -6.42 -7.80 8.97
N ARG A 66 -5.15 -7.80 8.54
CA ARG A 66 -4.03 -7.07 9.19
C ARG A 66 -3.41 -6.01 8.26
N PRO A 67 -4.15 -4.93 7.92
CA PRO A 67 -3.64 -3.88 7.04
C PRO A 67 -2.42 -3.14 7.62
N GLY A 68 -2.29 -3.02 8.95
CA GLY A 68 -1.10 -2.43 9.57
C GLY A 68 0.18 -3.23 9.31
N VAL A 69 0.10 -4.57 9.38
CA VAL A 69 1.23 -5.46 9.02
C VAL A 69 1.54 -5.34 7.52
N ALA A 70 0.50 -5.31 6.67
CA ALA A 70 0.66 -5.18 5.23
C ALA A 70 1.39 -3.88 4.84
N ASN A 71 0.99 -2.75 5.42
CA ASN A 71 1.62 -1.46 5.15
C ASN A 71 3.08 -1.43 5.60
N LEU A 72 3.40 -1.98 6.78
CA LEU A 72 4.78 -2.04 7.28
C LEU A 72 5.69 -2.93 6.40
N LEU A 73 5.19 -4.07 5.93
CA LEU A 73 5.92 -4.92 4.98
C LEU A 73 6.10 -4.22 3.62
N LEU A 74 5.08 -3.51 3.12
CA LEU A 74 5.21 -2.72 1.90
C LEU A 74 6.15 -1.52 2.05
N MET A 75 6.41 -1.01 3.26
CA MET A 75 7.48 -0.03 3.48
C MET A 75 8.87 -0.64 3.28
N LEU A 76 9.07 -1.90 3.67
CA LEU A 76 10.34 -2.64 3.51
C LEU A 76 10.58 -3.10 2.05
N GLU A 77 9.52 -3.36 1.28
CA GLU A 77 9.62 -3.73 -0.14
C GLU A 77 10.41 -2.68 -0.94
N THR A 78 11.48 -3.11 -1.62
CA THR A 78 12.38 -2.24 -2.39
C THR A 78 12.05 -2.23 -3.87
N SER A 79 11.38 -3.27 -4.38
CA SER A 79 10.98 -3.35 -5.79
C SER A 79 9.74 -2.49 -6.05
N PHE A 80 9.90 -1.39 -6.79
CA PHE A 80 8.77 -0.58 -7.25
C PHE A 80 7.76 -1.38 -8.09
N VAL A 81 8.26 -2.35 -8.88
CA VAL A 81 7.47 -3.18 -9.79
C VAL A 81 6.53 -4.13 -9.04
N ASP A 82 6.92 -4.61 -7.85
CA ASP A 82 6.08 -5.47 -7.02
C ASP A 82 5.24 -4.67 -6.02
N LYS A 83 5.81 -3.58 -5.48
CA LYS A 83 5.20 -2.68 -4.49
C LYS A 83 3.97 -1.95 -5.01
N VAL A 84 4.01 -1.45 -6.25
CA VAL A 84 2.88 -0.71 -6.85
C VAL A 84 1.66 -1.62 -7.07
N PRO A 85 1.75 -2.78 -7.75
CA PRO A 85 0.64 -3.73 -7.85
C PRO A 85 0.11 -4.22 -6.50
N ALA A 86 0.98 -4.39 -5.50
CA ALA A 86 0.55 -4.79 -4.17
C ALA A 86 -0.22 -3.67 -3.42
N LEU A 87 0.23 -2.41 -3.51
CA LEU A 87 -0.50 -1.24 -2.99
C LEU A 87 -1.87 -1.08 -3.66
N LEU A 88 -1.96 -1.26 -4.98
CA LEU A 88 -3.23 -1.27 -5.72
C LEU A 88 -4.14 -2.42 -5.28
N SER A 89 -3.58 -3.62 -5.06
CA SER A 89 -4.31 -4.80 -4.62
C SER A 89 -4.84 -4.74 -3.18
N ILE A 90 -4.25 -3.91 -2.31
CA ILE A 90 -4.83 -3.55 -1.00
C ILE A 90 -5.74 -2.31 -1.04
N GLY A 91 -5.84 -1.65 -2.20
CA GLY A 91 -6.69 -0.48 -2.45
C GLY A 91 -6.08 0.88 -2.11
N SER A 92 -4.79 0.97 -1.79
CA SER A 92 -4.13 2.26 -1.52
C SER A 92 -3.58 2.90 -2.80
N HIS A 93 -4.51 3.35 -3.65
CA HIS A 93 -4.21 3.88 -4.98
C HIS A 93 -3.36 5.17 -4.96
N ALA A 94 -3.52 6.02 -3.95
CA ALA A 94 -2.75 7.24 -3.81
C ALA A 94 -1.28 6.95 -3.43
N ASP A 95 -1.06 6.00 -2.52
CA ASP A 95 0.29 5.55 -2.14
C ASP A 95 0.97 4.83 -3.32
N ALA A 96 0.24 4.00 -4.06
CA ALA A 96 0.72 3.37 -5.29
C ALA A 96 1.23 4.41 -6.31
N ALA A 97 0.44 5.47 -6.54
CA ALA A 97 0.85 6.56 -7.41
C ALA A 97 2.03 7.37 -6.86
N ALA A 98 2.15 7.55 -5.53
CA ALA A 98 3.29 8.20 -4.90
C ALA A 98 4.59 7.39 -5.04
N VAL A 99 4.51 6.07 -4.91
CA VAL A 99 5.63 5.15 -5.16
C VAL A 99 6.02 5.17 -6.64
N ALA A 100 5.05 5.12 -7.57
CA ALA A 100 5.30 5.21 -9.00
C ALA A 100 5.93 6.55 -9.43
N ALA A 101 5.45 7.68 -8.88
CA ALA A 101 6.05 9.00 -9.10
C ALA A 101 7.47 9.09 -8.53
N SER A 102 7.75 8.47 -7.39
CA SER A 102 9.09 8.38 -6.80
C SER A 102 10.06 7.55 -7.66
N ALA A 103 9.55 6.53 -8.35
CA ALA A 103 10.29 5.75 -9.35
C ALA A 103 10.46 6.49 -10.70
N MET A 104 9.78 7.62 -10.89
CA MET A 104 9.65 8.37 -12.16
C MET A 104 9.08 7.54 -13.32
N ASP A 105 8.34 6.47 -13.01
CA ASP A 105 7.82 5.52 -14.00
C ASP A 105 6.42 5.97 -14.50
N PRO A 106 6.27 6.38 -15.76
CA PRO A 106 4.99 6.86 -16.28
C PRO A 106 3.95 5.75 -16.43
N ASP A 107 4.36 4.51 -16.65
CA ASP A 107 3.44 3.40 -16.90
C ASP A 107 2.88 2.89 -15.57
N LEU A 108 3.66 2.88 -14.49
CA LEU A 108 3.17 2.62 -13.12
C LEU A 108 2.27 3.75 -12.60
N ILE A 109 2.52 5.02 -12.95
CA ILE A 109 1.59 6.12 -12.64
C ILE A 109 0.28 5.94 -13.40
N PHE A 110 0.34 5.60 -14.70
CA PHE A 110 -0.85 5.37 -15.52
C PHE A 110 -1.67 4.17 -15.03
N LEU A 111 -1.01 3.06 -14.68
CA LEU A 111 -1.64 1.88 -14.08
C LEU A 111 -2.38 2.25 -12.78
N SER A 112 -1.74 3.02 -11.91
CA SER A 112 -2.34 3.49 -10.65
C SER A 112 -3.58 4.37 -10.85
N LEU A 113 -3.57 5.20 -11.91
CA LEU A 113 -4.72 6.01 -12.31
C LEU A 113 -5.86 5.16 -12.89
N VAL A 114 -5.55 4.17 -13.73
CA VAL A 114 -6.55 3.29 -14.35
C VAL A 114 -7.25 2.41 -13.32
N GLU A 115 -6.51 1.81 -12.38
CA GLU A 115 -7.11 1.03 -11.30
C GLU A 115 -7.92 1.90 -10.32
N PHE A 116 -7.49 3.14 -10.07
CA PHE A 116 -8.27 4.06 -9.26
C PHE A 116 -9.58 4.47 -9.94
N LEU A 117 -9.57 4.77 -11.25
CA LEU A 117 -10.78 5.07 -12.00
C LEU A 117 -11.78 3.91 -11.93
N LYS A 118 -11.34 2.67 -12.23
CA LYS A 118 -12.16 1.46 -12.07
C LYS A 118 -12.73 1.35 -10.65
N SER A 119 -11.92 1.64 -9.64
CA SER A 119 -12.33 1.61 -8.22
C SER A 119 -13.40 2.65 -7.88
N CYS A 120 -13.42 3.81 -8.54
CA CYS A 120 -14.47 4.82 -8.39
C CYS A 120 -15.74 4.42 -9.16
N GLU A 121 -15.61 4.00 -10.42
CA GLU A 121 -16.75 3.58 -11.25
C GLU A 121 -17.49 2.37 -10.66
N ALA A 122 -16.77 1.42 -10.04
CA ALA A 122 -17.36 0.27 -9.37
C ALA A 122 -18.11 0.60 -8.07
N LYS A 123 -17.84 1.76 -7.44
CA LYS A 123 -18.54 2.24 -6.23
C LYS A 123 -19.70 3.17 -6.55
N SER A 124 -19.46 4.11 -7.45
CA SER A 124 -20.27 5.31 -7.66
C SER A 124 -20.94 5.35 -9.03
N GLY A 125 -20.69 4.37 -9.90
CA GLY A 125 -21.10 4.37 -11.31
C GLY A 125 -20.29 5.35 -12.15
N ALA A 126 -20.35 5.21 -13.49
CA ALA A 126 -19.45 5.93 -14.40
C ALA A 126 -19.37 7.46 -14.18
N LYS A 127 -20.52 8.17 -14.14
CA LYS A 127 -20.51 9.65 -14.10
C LYS A 127 -20.06 10.24 -12.76
N GLU A 128 -20.56 9.72 -11.64
CA GLU A 128 -20.14 10.20 -10.31
C GLU A 128 -18.75 9.65 -9.95
N GLY A 129 -18.42 8.42 -10.35
CA GLY A 129 -17.09 7.84 -10.21
C GLY A 129 -16.00 8.61 -10.97
N GLN A 130 -16.28 9.09 -12.20
CA GLN A 130 -15.35 9.94 -12.95
C GLN A 130 -15.12 11.31 -12.26
N LYS A 131 -16.16 11.87 -11.63
CA LYS A 131 -16.09 13.12 -10.85
C LYS A 131 -15.34 12.95 -9.53
N GLU A 132 -15.59 11.85 -8.81
CA GLU A 132 -14.84 11.41 -7.62
C GLU A 132 -13.36 11.19 -7.95
N PHE A 133 -13.08 10.51 -9.06
CA PHE A 133 -11.75 10.28 -9.61
C PHE A 133 -11.01 11.60 -9.89
N LEU A 134 -11.56 12.49 -10.71
CA LEU A 134 -10.91 13.76 -11.07
C LEU A 134 -10.65 14.64 -9.83
N SER A 135 -11.60 14.71 -8.90
CA SER A 135 -11.44 15.45 -7.64
C SER A 135 -10.34 14.85 -6.76
N THR A 136 -10.31 13.52 -6.63
CA THR A 136 -9.36 12.83 -5.75
C THR A 136 -7.95 12.77 -6.33
N VAL A 137 -7.77 12.60 -7.64
CA VAL A 137 -6.44 12.66 -8.27
C VAL A 137 -5.83 14.05 -8.12
N VAL A 138 -6.60 15.13 -8.29
CA VAL A 138 -6.06 16.46 -8.05
C VAL A 138 -5.73 16.69 -6.56
N THR A 139 -6.52 16.16 -5.62
CA THR A 139 -6.38 16.47 -4.18
C THR A 139 -5.58 15.48 -3.32
N LYS A 140 -5.27 14.27 -3.82
CA LYS A 140 -4.61 13.20 -3.05
C LYS A 140 -3.45 12.50 -3.77
N PHE A 141 -3.35 12.59 -5.09
CA PHE A 141 -2.28 11.94 -5.85
C PHE A 141 -1.11 12.92 -6.07
N PRO A 142 0.09 12.44 -6.43
CA PRO A 142 1.21 13.31 -6.81
C PRO A 142 0.88 14.22 -8.01
N PRO A 143 1.50 15.40 -8.11
CA PRO A 143 1.27 16.32 -9.23
C PRO A 143 1.63 15.71 -10.59
N GLU A 144 2.53 14.71 -10.64
CA GLU A 144 2.87 13.92 -11.83
C GLU A 144 1.63 13.24 -12.42
N ALA A 145 0.78 12.66 -11.57
CA ALA A 145 -0.44 11.97 -11.96
C ALA A 145 -1.49 12.95 -12.52
N ALA A 146 -1.69 14.10 -11.87
CA ALA A 146 -2.56 15.16 -12.38
C ALA A 146 -2.04 15.78 -13.69
N ASN A 147 -0.72 15.92 -13.84
CA ASN A 147 -0.09 16.36 -15.09
C ASN A 147 -0.23 15.32 -16.21
N MET A 148 -0.19 14.03 -15.90
CA MET A 148 -0.43 12.94 -16.85
C MET A 148 -1.88 12.94 -17.35
N LEU A 149 -2.87 13.03 -16.46
CA LEU A 149 -4.28 13.17 -16.87
C LEU A 149 -4.51 14.40 -17.75
N ARG A 150 -3.87 15.54 -17.43
CA ARG A 150 -3.94 16.76 -18.24
C ARG A 150 -3.34 16.60 -19.65
N ARG A 151 -2.38 15.67 -19.84
CA ARG A 151 -1.86 15.31 -21.18
C ARG A 151 -2.84 14.39 -21.92
N TYR A 152 -3.36 13.36 -21.26
CA TYR A 152 -4.32 12.40 -21.85
C TYR A 152 -5.63 13.08 -22.27
N TYR A 153 -6.27 13.82 -21.37
CA TYR A 153 -7.51 14.54 -21.65
C TYR A 153 -7.30 15.89 -22.35
N ASN A 154 -6.13 16.15 -22.97
CA ASN A 154 -5.90 17.39 -23.71
C ASN A 154 -6.81 17.51 -24.96
N SER A 155 -7.35 16.39 -25.45
CA SER A 155 -8.32 16.26 -26.54
C SER A 155 -9.78 16.40 -26.11
N ASP A 156 -10.12 16.15 -24.83
CA ASP A 156 -11.48 16.27 -24.30
C ASP A 156 -11.70 17.67 -23.70
N PRO A 157 -12.58 18.52 -24.27
CA PRO A 157 -12.71 19.90 -23.81
C PRO A 157 -13.37 20.02 -22.43
N GLU A 158 -14.27 19.11 -22.04
CA GLU A 158 -15.01 19.19 -20.79
C GLU A 158 -14.15 18.73 -19.61
N ILE A 159 -13.50 17.58 -19.75
CA ILE A 159 -12.59 17.03 -18.72
C ILE A 159 -11.38 17.96 -18.54
N LYS A 160 -10.85 18.52 -19.64
CA LYS A 160 -9.81 19.55 -19.62
C LYS A 160 -10.26 20.81 -18.90
N TYR A 161 -11.49 21.29 -19.09
CA TYR A 161 -12.01 22.44 -18.34
C TYR A 161 -12.10 22.13 -16.84
N ALA A 162 -12.70 20.99 -16.49
CA ALA A 162 -12.85 20.55 -15.09
C ALA A 162 -11.49 20.40 -14.38
N MET A 163 -10.49 19.75 -15.01
CA MET A 163 -9.14 19.65 -14.45
C MET A 163 -8.46 21.00 -14.26
N ASN A 164 -8.57 21.92 -15.23
CA ASN A 164 -7.98 23.25 -15.09
C ASN A 164 -8.67 24.10 -14.00
N LEU A 165 -9.95 23.85 -13.71
CA LEU A 165 -10.65 24.48 -12.59
C LEU A 165 -10.16 23.93 -11.24
N LEU A 166 -10.10 22.60 -11.09
CA LEU A 166 -9.61 21.92 -9.89
C LEU A 166 -8.15 22.29 -9.56
N LEU A 167 -7.28 22.34 -10.57
CA LEU A 167 -5.87 22.76 -10.44
C LEU A 167 -5.69 24.25 -10.13
N ARG A 168 -6.71 25.09 -10.35
CA ARG A 168 -6.73 26.49 -9.90
C ARG A 168 -7.18 26.63 -8.46
N SER A 169 -8.19 25.84 -8.03
CA SER A 169 -8.69 25.84 -6.65
C SER A 169 -7.74 25.23 -5.60
N GLN A 170 -6.51 24.86 -5.98
CA GLN A 170 -5.43 24.48 -5.06
C GLN A 170 -4.36 25.56 -4.86
N LYS A 171 -4.47 26.69 -5.56
CA LYS A 171 -3.50 27.80 -5.48
C LYS A 171 -3.99 28.98 -4.64
N TYR A 172 -5.12 28.80 -3.97
CA TYR A 172 -5.87 29.76 -3.16
C TYR A 172 -6.55 29.01 -2.01
#